data_AF-A0A7L5T130-F1
#
_entry.id   AF-A0A7L5T130-F1
#
_cell.length_a   1.000
_cell.length_b   1.000
_cell.length_c   1.000
_cell.angle_alpha   90.00
_cell.angle_beta   90.00
_cell.angle_gamma   90.00
#
_symmetry.space_group_name_H-M   'P 1'
#
loop_
_entity.id
_entity.type
_entity.pdbx_description
1 polymer ?
#
loop_
_entity_poly.entity_id
_entity_poly.type
_entity_poly.pdbx_seq_one_letter_code
_entity_poly.pdbx_strand_id
1 'polypeptide(L)'
;MPSMRPLAFAIPLAVAATLGMAAPSAQATPGGSSTCRGEGVDPAAQIRYRTDTVIKAPLSTIWKLQTDVERWPAWQAPVLTMKRLDPGPLRRGSQFRWTTPAQATPTTPETTLTITSTVRQLRHGACILWKGPAIGDGLRIDEGVHLWTFTKIKGGVRVHTEETWTGDQVESNVPMATEALGAGLEQWLRDLKATAEADQTDSR
;
A
#
# COMPACT_ATOMS: atom_id res chain seq x y z
N MET A 1 1.60 -86.37 -22.52
CA MET A 1 2.74 -85.46 -22.73
C MET A 1 2.34 -84.39 -23.74
N PRO A 2 2.72 -83.11 -23.61
CA PRO A 2 2.58 -82.24 -22.44
C PRO A 2 1.80 -80.94 -22.76
N SER A 3 1.18 -80.39 -21.71
CA SER A 3 1.05 -78.96 -21.35
C SER A 3 0.42 -77.95 -22.32
N MET A 4 -0.80 -77.51 -21.98
CA MET A 4 -1.38 -76.22 -22.34
C MET A 4 -0.59 -75.07 -21.70
N ARG A 5 -0.33 -74.02 -22.48
CA ARG A 5 0.13 -72.71 -22.01
C ARG A 5 -0.92 -71.63 -22.32
N PRO A 6 -1.00 -70.55 -21.51
CA PRO A 6 -2.22 -69.79 -21.31
C PRO A 6 -2.31 -68.45 -22.06
N LEU A 7 -3.50 -67.86 -21.93
CA LEU A 7 -4.05 -66.58 -22.40
C LEU A 7 -3.11 -65.37 -22.48
N ALA A 8 -3.45 -64.43 -23.38
CA ALA A 8 -3.56 -63.02 -23.01
C ALA A 8 -4.54 -62.26 -23.91
N PHE A 9 -5.53 -61.63 -23.27
CA PHE A 9 -6.46 -60.66 -23.82
C PHE A 9 -5.74 -59.37 -24.25
N ALA A 10 -6.15 -58.77 -25.37
CA ALA A 10 -5.85 -57.38 -25.69
C ALA A 10 -7.16 -56.64 -25.98
N ILE A 11 -7.60 -55.82 -25.04
CA ILE A 11 -8.71 -54.86 -25.19
C ILE A 11 -8.07 -53.49 -25.46
N PRO A 12 -8.49 -52.76 -26.51
CA PRO A 12 -7.86 -51.49 -26.86
C PRO A 12 -8.22 -50.38 -25.85
N LEU A 13 -7.20 -49.62 -25.45
CA LEU A 13 -7.34 -48.39 -24.67
C LEU A 13 -8.09 -47.32 -25.48
N ALA A 14 -9.24 -46.88 -24.97
CA ALA A 14 -9.88 -45.64 -25.41
C ALA A 14 -9.33 -44.47 -24.57
N VAL A 15 -8.67 -43.51 -25.23
CA VAL A 15 -8.20 -42.28 -24.60
C VAL A 15 -9.37 -41.30 -24.54
N ALA A 16 -9.91 -41.06 -23.35
CA ALA A 16 -10.88 -40.01 -23.10
C ALA A 16 -10.15 -38.66 -22.96
N ALA A 17 -10.38 -37.75 -23.90
CA ALA A 17 -9.89 -36.38 -23.82
C ALA A 17 -10.79 -35.55 -22.88
N THR A 18 -10.25 -35.13 -21.73
CA THR A 18 -10.90 -34.16 -20.85
C THR A 18 -10.62 -32.75 -21.34
N LEU A 19 -11.67 -32.05 -21.78
CA LEU A 19 -11.63 -30.61 -22.04
C LEU A 19 -11.60 -29.87 -20.69
N GLY A 20 -10.41 -29.47 -20.25
CA GLY A 20 -10.25 -28.56 -19.12
C GLY A 20 -10.71 -27.15 -19.51
N MET A 21 -11.82 -26.69 -18.93
CA MET A 21 -12.16 -25.26 -18.96
C MET A 21 -11.15 -24.51 -18.10
N ALA A 22 -10.18 -23.86 -18.73
CA ALA A 22 -9.33 -22.89 -18.08
C ALA A 22 -10.20 -21.68 -17.68
N ALA A 23 -10.39 -21.48 -16.37
CA ALA A 23 -10.93 -20.23 -15.85
C ALA A 23 -10.03 -19.07 -16.33
N PRO A 24 -10.59 -17.93 -16.79
CA PRO A 24 -9.77 -16.80 -17.15
C PRO A 24 -9.04 -16.31 -15.91
N SER A 25 -7.73 -16.54 -15.86
CA SER A 25 -6.86 -15.86 -14.92
C SER A 25 -7.04 -14.37 -15.16
N ALA A 26 -7.48 -13.63 -14.15
CA ALA A 26 -7.51 -12.18 -14.18
C ALA A 26 -6.06 -11.70 -14.43
N GLN A 27 -5.76 -11.38 -15.68
CA GLN A 27 -4.51 -10.73 -16.04
C GLN A 27 -4.56 -9.36 -15.38
N ALA A 28 -3.81 -9.18 -14.30
CA ALA A 28 -3.45 -7.87 -13.82
C ALA A 28 -2.79 -7.17 -15.01
N THR A 29 -3.51 -6.23 -15.62
CA THR A 29 -2.93 -5.35 -16.63
C THR A 29 -1.68 -4.75 -15.99
N PRO A 30 -0.53 -4.66 -16.68
CA PRO A 30 0.58 -3.82 -16.23
C PRO A 30 0.08 -2.38 -16.24
N GLY A 31 -0.63 -1.99 -15.17
CA GLY A 31 -1.10 -0.63 -14.98
C GLY A 31 0.15 0.23 -14.90
N GLY A 32 0.25 1.22 -15.79
CA GLY A 32 1.29 2.24 -15.71
C GLY A 32 1.36 2.77 -14.29
N SER A 33 2.56 3.13 -13.85
CA SER A 33 2.78 3.68 -12.51
C SER A 33 1.75 4.76 -12.22
N SER A 34 1.09 4.65 -11.07
CA SER A 34 0.16 5.69 -10.63
C SER A 34 0.93 7.00 -10.50
N THR A 35 0.30 8.12 -10.85
CA THR A 35 0.91 9.45 -10.71
C THR A 35 -0.08 10.44 -10.12
N CYS A 36 0.45 11.48 -9.50
CA CYS A 36 -0.29 12.68 -9.15
C CYS A 36 0.23 13.86 -9.95
N ARG A 37 -0.61 14.43 -10.82
CA ARG A 37 -0.22 15.53 -11.73
C ARG A 37 1.06 15.23 -12.53
N GLY A 38 1.24 13.98 -12.95
CA GLY A 38 2.39 13.52 -13.74
C GLY A 38 3.62 13.11 -12.93
N GLU A 39 3.63 13.28 -11.60
CA GLU A 39 4.72 12.85 -10.72
C GLU A 39 4.32 11.56 -10.00
N GLY A 40 5.19 10.55 -10.01
CA GLY A 40 5.01 9.29 -9.29
C GLY A 40 5.99 9.17 -8.13
N VAL A 41 6.04 7.99 -7.53
CA VAL A 41 7.13 7.59 -6.62
C VAL A 41 8.46 7.42 -7.39
N ASP A 42 9.58 7.26 -6.67
CA ASP A 42 10.90 7.12 -7.30
C ASP A 42 10.97 5.83 -8.13
N PRO A 43 11.16 5.86 -9.46
CA PRO A 43 11.22 4.65 -10.29
C PRO A 43 12.49 3.81 -10.07
N ALA A 44 13.55 4.38 -9.50
CA ALA A 44 14.83 3.69 -9.27
C ALA A 44 14.92 3.03 -7.89
N ALA A 45 14.04 3.39 -6.95
CA ALA A 45 14.06 2.86 -5.60
C ALA A 45 13.86 1.33 -5.58
N GLN A 46 14.75 0.65 -4.86
CA GLN A 46 14.72 -0.81 -4.68
C GLN A 46 13.65 -1.24 -3.69
N ILE A 47 13.39 -0.41 -2.66
CA ILE A 47 12.35 -0.64 -1.66
C ILE A 47 11.07 0.01 -2.15
N ARG A 48 10.05 -0.80 -2.42
CA ARG A 48 8.75 -0.35 -2.93
C ARG A 48 7.65 -1.27 -2.44
N TYR A 49 6.54 -0.67 -2.03
CA TYR A 49 5.31 -1.40 -1.82
C TYR A 49 4.12 -0.64 -2.36
N ARG A 50 3.14 -1.38 -2.91
CA ARG A 50 1.89 -0.81 -3.39
C ARG A 50 0.73 -1.69 -2.97
N THR A 51 -0.37 -1.07 -2.59
CA THR A 51 -1.60 -1.76 -2.22
C THR A 51 -2.81 -0.91 -2.57
N ASP A 52 -3.96 -1.56 -2.68
CA ASP A 52 -5.23 -0.90 -2.97
C ASP A 52 -6.40 -1.57 -2.24
N THR A 53 -7.41 -0.77 -1.95
CA THR A 53 -8.66 -1.26 -1.38
C THR A 53 -9.84 -0.45 -1.89
N VAL A 54 -11.02 -1.05 -1.80
CA VAL A 54 -12.28 -0.34 -2.05
C VAL A 54 -12.89 0.04 -0.72
N ILE A 55 -13.11 1.34 -0.52
CA ILE A 55 -13.76 1.91 0.65
C ILE A 55 -15.18 2.32 0.27
N LYS A 56 -16.17 1.77 0.98
CA LYS A 56 -17.61 2.00 0.79
C LYS A 56 -18.07 3.29 1.50
N ALA A 57 -17.43 4.39 1.17
CA ALA A 57 -17.76 5.72 1.72
C ALA A 57 -17.66 6.79 0.62
N PRO A 58 -18.30 7.97 0.80
CA PRO A 58 -18.14 9.10 -0.10
C PRO A 58 -16.69 9.53 -0.24
N LEU A 59 -16.28 9.91 -1.45
CA LEU A 59 -14.95 10.46 -1.71
C LEU A 59 -14.61 11.63 -0.79
N SER A 60 -15.58 12.49 -0.47
CA SER A 60 -15.37 13.63 0.43
C SER A 60 -14.94 13.20 1.83
N THR A 61 -15.52 12.11 2.37
CA THR A 61 -15.18 11.57 3.69
C THR A 61 -13.75 11.04 3.69
N ILE A 62 -13.42 10.17 2.73
CA ILE A 62 -12.10 9.55 2.59
C ILE A 62 -11.03 10.64 2.36
N TRP A 63 -11.31 11.58 1.47
CA TRP A 63 -10.42 12.68 1.16
C TRP A 63 -10.16 13.55 2.39
N LYS A 64 -11.21 13.87 3.17
CA LYS A 64 -11.07 14.64 4.40
C LYS A 64 -10.21 13.89 5.43
N LEU A 65 -10.48 12.62 5.69
CA LEU A 65 -9.68 11.81 6.61
C LEU A 65 -8.20 11.81 6.22
N GLN A 66 -7.90 11.62 4.93
CA GLN A 66 -6.52 11.59 4.48
C GLN A 66 -5.85 12.97 4.50
N THR A 67 -6.55 14.05 4.18
CA THR A 67 -5.93 15.40 4.05
C THR A 67 -5.95 16.23 5.33
N ASP A 68 -6.83 15.93 6.28
CA ASP A 68 -6.85 16.55 7.60
C ASP A 68 -5.79 15.88 8.49
N VAL A 69 -4.53 16.14 8.16
CA VAL A 69 -3.39 15.43 8.75
C VAL A 69 -3.36 15.56 10.27
N GLU A 70 -3.74 16.72 10.82
CA GLU A 70 -3.79 16.99 12.26
C GLU A 70 -4.74 16.06 13.02
N ARG A 71 -5.72 15.47 12.33
CA ARG A 71 -6.64 14.48 12.90
C ARG A 71 -6.19 13.04 12.73
N TRP A 72 -5.09 12.76 12.04
CA TRP A 72 -4.60 11.39 11.90
C TRP A 72 -4.44 10.66 13.24
N PRO A 73 -3.89 11.26 14.32
CA PRO A 73 -3.78 10.56 15.60
C PRO A 73 -5.12 10.06 16.19
N ALA A 74 -6.26 10.61 15.76
CA ALA A 74 -7.57 10.22 16.27
C ALA A 74 -8.14 8.95 15.60
N TRP A 75 -7.59 8.52 14.46
CA TRP A 75 -8.13 7.39 13.69
C TRP A 75 -7.08 6.44 13.11
N GLN A 76 -5.85 6.91 12.89
CA GLN A 76 -4.73 6.12 12.41
C GLN A 76 -3.87 5.71 13.61
N ALA A 77 -4.11 4.52 14.15
CA ALA A 77 -3.57 4.11 15.45
C ALA A 77 -2.03 4.19 15.58
N PRO A 78 -1.22 3.89 14.54
CA PRO A 78 0.24 4.05 14.61
C PRO A 78 0.73 5.51 14.64
N VAL A 79 -0.10 6.51 14.29
CA VAL A 79 0.32 7.92 14.30
C VAL A 79 0.24 8.45 15.74
N LEU A 80 1.40 8.59 16.39
CA LEU A 80 1.50 9.01 17.79
C LEU A 80 1.37 10.53 17.96
N THR A 81 1.95 11.30 17.04
CA THR A 81 1.91 12.77 17.07
C THR A 81 1.78 13.31 15.65
N MET A 82 1.23 14.52 15.54
CA MET A 82 1.14 15.25 14.28
C MET A 82 1.24 16.76 14.53
N LYS A 83 1.97 17.45 13.64
CA LYS A 83 2.09 18.90 13.63
C LYS A 83 2.25 19.43 12.20
N ARG A 84 1.37 20.36 11.79
CA ARG A 84 1.60 21.18 10.59
C ARG A 84 2.81 22.09 10.81
N LEU A 85 3.67 22.22 9.81
CA LEU A 85 4.83 23.12 9.85
C LEU A 85 4.57 24.43 9.09
N ASP A 86 3.44 24.53 8.41
CA ASP A 86 3.01 25.68 7.63
C ASP A 86 1.53 25.99 7.88
N PRO A 87 1.11 27.27 7.82
CA PRO A 87 -0.28 27.64 8.01
C PRO A 87 -1.15 27.31 6.80
N GLY A 88 -2.46 27.27 7.03
CA GLY A 88 -3.47 27.11 6.00
C GLY A 88 -3.67 25.67 5.53
N PRO A 89 -4.58 25.47 4.55
CA PRO A 89 -4.93 24.15 4.05
C PRO A 89 -3.74 23.45 3.39
N LEU A 90 -3.76 22.11 3.44
CA LEU A 90 -2.78 21.26 2.80
C LEU A 90 -2.75 21.54 1.28
N ARG A 91 -1.59 21.93 0.77
CA ARG A 91 -1.37 22.30 -0.64
C ARG A 91 0.04 21.89 -1.07
N ARG A 92 0.37 22.04 -2.35
CA ARG A 92 1.75 21.86 -2.82
C ARG A 92 2.70 22.75 -2.00
N GLY A 93 3.80 22.17 -1.53
CA GLY A 93 4.80 22.83 -0.68
C GLY A 93 4.48 22.79 0.81
N SER A 94 3.29 22.35 1.21
CA SER A 94 2.97 22.18 2.62
C SER A 94 3.83 21.12 3.29
N GLN A 95 4.12 21.32 4.57
CA GLN A 95 4.96 20.45 5.36
C GLN A 95 4.27 20.05 6.65
N PHE A 96 4.45 18.81 7.06
CA PHE A 96 3.94 18.32 8.34
C PHE A 96 4.93 17.34 8.93
N ARG A 97 5.00 17.32 10.26
CA ARG A 97 5.83 16.42 11.03
C ARG A 97 4.95 15.51 11.86
N TRP A 98 5.25 14.23 11.85
CA TRP A 98 4.50 13.22 12.58
C TRP A 98 5.41 12.12 13.07
N THR A 99 4.90 11.29 13.97
CA THR A 99 5.66 10.19 14.55
C THR A 99 4.91 8.88 14.49
N THR A 100 5.64 7.78 14.29
CA THR A 100 5.12 6.41 14.28
C THR A 100 6.11 5.46 14.93
N PRO A 101 5.66 4.41 15.63
CA PRO A 101 6.58 3.39 16.15
C PRO A 101 7.21 2.62 14.99
N ALA A 102 8.45 2.18 15.20
CA ALA A 102 9.14 1.20 14.36
C ALA A 102 9.63 0.07 15.27
N GLN A 103 9.32 -1.17 14.87
CA GLN A 103 9.70 -2.35 15.62
C GLN A 103 11.20 -2.59 15.56
N ALA A 104 11.74 -3.25 16.58
CA ALA A 104 13.12 -3.70 16.56
C ALA A 104 13.34 -4.68 15.38
N THR A 105 14.51 -4.58 14.77
CA THR A 105 15.02 -5.56 13.80
C THR A 105 16.33 -6.15 14.34
N PRO A 106 16.90 -7.19 13.70
CA PRO A 106 18.22 -7.68 14.09
C PRO A 106 19.32 -6.60 14.09
N THR A 107 19.14 -5.50 13.36
CA THR A 107 20.15 -4.44 13.17
C THR A 107 19.72 -3.07 13.69
N THR A 108 18.49 -2.91 14.19
CA THR A 108 17.97 -1.62 14.70
C THR A 108 17.15 -1.82 15.98
N PRO A 109 17.27 -0.94 16.98
CA PRO A 109 16.44 -1.01 18.18
C PRO A 109 14.97 -0.69 17.84
N GLU A 110 14.06 -1.06 18.74
CA GLU A 110 12.71 -0.48 18.74
C GLU A 110 12.84 1.04 18.91
N THR A 111 12.13 1.80 18.08
CA THR A 111 12.31 3.25 18.05
C THR A 111 11.01 3.96 17.63
N THR A 112 11.02 5.28 17.73
CA THR A 112 9.97 6.14 17.17
C THR A 112 10.54 6.92 16.01
N LEU A 113 9.98 6.72 14.82
CA LEU A 113 10.34 7.49 13.63
C LEU A 113 9.67 8.86 13.70
N THR A 114 10.46 9.91 13.59
CA THR A 114 10.00 11.26 13.27
C THR A 114 10.07 11.47 11.76
N ILE A 115 8.93 11.71 11.14
CA ILE A 115 8.79 11.85 9.69
C ILE A 115 8.45 13.30 9.38
N THR A 116 9.20 13.95 8.48
CA THR A 116 8.85 15.28 7.97
C THR A 116 8.44 15.16 6.51
N SER A 117 7.14 15.23 6.26
CA SER A 117 6.56 15.08 4.93
C SER A 117 6.36 16.43 4.26
N THR A 118 6.82 16.57 3.02
CA THR A 118 6.60 17.73 2.15
C THR A 118 5.69 17.33 0.98
N VAL A 119 4.55 17.99 0.84
CA VAL A 119 3.60 17.77 -0.26
C VAL A 119 4.22 18.25 -1.57
N ARG A 120 4.46 17.31 -2.49
CA ARG A 120 4.96 17.57 -3.84
C ARG A 120 3.82 17.84 -4.82
N GLN A 121 2.78 17.02 -4.74
CA GLN A 121 1.61 17.14 -5.61
C GLN A 121 0.33 16.95 -4.83
N LEU A 122 -0.69 17.71 -5.21
CA LEU A 122 -2.03 17.56 -4.67
C LEU A 122 -3.04 17.94 -5.75
N ARG A 123 -3.97 17.04 -6.03
CA ARG A 123 -5.17 17.30 -6.83
C ARG A 123 -6.38 16.86 -6.01
N HIS A 124 -7.18 17.84 -5.60
CA HIS A 124 -8.32 17.64 -4.72
C HIS A 124 -9.21 16.47 -5.17
N GLY A 125 -9.48 15.53 -4.27
CA GLY A 125 -10.34 14.37 -4.51
C GLY A 125 -9.77 13.34 -5.48
N ALA A 126 -8.50 13.44 -5.88
CA ALA A 126 -7.94 12.58 -6.92
C ALA A 126 -6.59 11.98 -6.55
N CYS A 127 -5.66 12.79 -6.03
CA CYS A 127 -4.33 12.29 -5.67
C CYS A 127 -3.56 13.24 -4.77
N ILE A 128 -2.60 12.68 -4.03
CA ILE A 128 -1.62 13.41 -3.22
C ILE A 128 -0.29 12.65 -3.31
N LEU A 129 0.81 13.39 -3.43
CA LEU A 129 2.17 12.87 -3.35
C LEU A 129 2.94 13.72 -2.35
N TRP A 130 3.54 13.10 -1.35
CA TRP A 130 4.51 13.76 -0.47
C TRP A 130 5.80 12.97 -0.40
N LYS A 131 6.84 13.65 0.05
CA LYS A 131 8.12 13.01 0.32
C LYS A 131 8.84 13.58 1.52
N GLY A 132 9.78 12.83 2.06
CA GLY A 132 10.72 13.34 3.06
C GLY A 132 11.36 12.23 3.90
N PRO A 133 12.23 12.60 4.85
CA PRO A 133 12.96 11.63 5.66
C PRO A 133 12.11 11.08 6.81
N ALA A 134 12.48 9.88 7.25
CA ALA A 134 12.05 9.28 8.52
C ALA A 134 13.28 9.00 9.39
N ILE A 135 13.29 9.52 10.61
CA ILE A 135 14.48 9.47 11.48
C ILE A 135 14.06 9.02 12.87
N GLY A 136 14.66 7.94 13.35
CA GLY A 136 14.56 7.45 14.72
C GLY A 136 15.94 7.10 15.27
N ASP A 137 15.99 6.71 16.54
CA ASP A 137 17.20 6.14 17.12
C ASP A 137 17.56 4.84 16.40
N GLY A 138 18.78 4.76 15.87
CA GLY A 138 19.29 3.61 15.14
C GLY A 138 18.59 3.25 13.82
N LEU A 139 17.63 4.03 13.33
CA LEU A 139 16.93 3.79 12.07
C LEU A 139 16.71 5.09 11.29
N ARG A 140 17.14 5.12 10.03
CA ARG A 140 17.00 6.26 9.13
C ARG A 140 16.58 5.82 7.73
N ILE A 141 15.55 6.48 7.22
CA ILE A 141 15.17 6.50 5.80
C ILE A 141 15.48 7.90 5.28
N ASP A 142 16.31 8.00 4.24
CA ASP A 142 16.75 9.29 3.71
C ASP A 142 15.62 10.00 2.97
N GLU A 143 14.89 9.27 2.12
CA GLU A 143 13.71 9.78 1.45
C GLU A 143 12.67 8.67 1.27
N GLY A 144 11.49 8.88 1.85
CA GLY A 144 10.26 8.19 1.48
C GLY A 144 9.47 9.04 0.50
N VAL A 145 8.96 8.45 -0.60
CA VAL A 145 8.04 9.11 -1.54
C VAL A 145 6.74 8.35 -1.54
N HIS A 146 5.65 8.99 -1.08
CA HIS A 146 4.38 8.33 -0.79
C HIS A 146 3.26 8.93 -1.62
N LEU A 147 2.71 8.11 -2.50
CA LEU A 147 1.64 8.44 -3.43
C LEU A 147 0.31 7.85 -2.95
N TRP A 148 -0.73 8.66 -3.03
CA TRP A 148 -2.12 8.26 -2.85
C TRP A 148 -2.94 8.66 -4.08
N THR A 149 -3.80 7.75 -4.56
CA THR A 149 -4.81 8.04 -5.58
C THR A 149 -6.20 7.58 -5.14
N PHE A 150 -7.21 8.34 -5.57
CA PHE A 150 -8.61 8.14 -5.20
C PHE A 150 -9.45 8.12 -6.47
N THR A 151 -10.07 6.97 -6.75
CA THR A 151 -10.88 6.78 -7.95
C THR A 151 -12.29 6.37 -7.56
N LYS A 152 -13.29 7.20 -7.87
CA LYS A 152 -14.70 6.82 -7.70
C LYS A 152 -15.01 5.63 -8.60
N ILE A 153 -15.62 4.60 -8.03
CA ILE A 153 -16.09 3.42 -8.75
C ILE A 153 -17.52 3.09 -8.32
N LYS A 154 -18.17 2.14 -9.00
CA LYS A 154 -19.46 1.63 -8.52
C LYS A 154 -19.28 1.01 -7.13
N GLY A 155 -20.05 1.49 -6.15
CA GLY A 155 -20.05 0.94 -4.79
C GLY A 155 -19.00 1.52 -3.84
N GLY A 156 -18.22 2.55 -4.24
CA GLY A 156 -17.29 3.21 -3.33
C GLY A 156 -16.17 3.97 -4.03
N VAL A 157 -15.03 4.08 -3.36
CA VAL A 157 -13.80 4.67 -3.90
C VAL A 157 -12.70 3.62 -3.84
N ARG A 158 -12.06 3.36 -4.98
CA ARG A 158 -10.77 2.64 -5.03
C ARG A 158 -9.70 3.60 -4.54
N VAL A 159 -9.12 3.29 -3.38
CA VAL A 159 -7.98 3.98 -2.81
C VAL A 159 -6.76 3.14 -3.09
N HIS A 160 -5.77 3.73 -3.75
CA HIS A 160 -4.49 3.10 -4.01
C HIS A 160 -3.40 3.92 -3.36
N THR A 161 -2.46 3.24 -2.70
CA THR A 161 -1.26 3.83 -2.14
C THR A 161 -0.04 3.09 -2.64
N GLU A 162 1.02 3.85 -2.90
CA GLU A 162 2.33 3.33 -3.29
C GLU A 162 3.40 4.18 -2.61
N GLU A 163 4.41 3.53 -2.04
CA GLU A 163 5.53 4.22 -1.40
C GLU A 163 6.84 3.58 -1.80
N THR A 164 7.87 4.40 -1.88
CA THR A 164 9.26 3.99 -2.09
C THR A 164 10.16 4.60 -1.03
N TRP A 165 11.16 3.85 -0.59
CA TRP A 165 12.20 4.33 0.33
C TRP A 165 13.58 4.27 -0.33
N THR A 166 14.43 5.22 0.05
CA THR A 166 15.86 5.25 -0.28
C THR A 166 16.69 5.51 0.97
N GLY A 167 17.92 5.01 0.96
CA GLY A 167 18.94 5.26 1.98
C GLY A 167 19.76 4.01 2.31
N ASP A 168 21.08 4.18 2.37
CA ASP A 168 22.06 3.09 2.50
C ASP A 168 21.72 2.10 3.63
N GLN A 169 21.22 2.62 4.77
CA GLN A 169 20.88 1.80 5.92
C GLN A 169 19.70 0.85 5.64
N VAL A 170 18.61 1.35 5.06
CA VAL A 170 17.43 0.50 4.79
C VAL A 170 17.66 -0.38 3.55
N GLU A 171 18.49 0.06 2.62
CA GLU A 171 18.88 -0.70 1.42
C GLU A 171 19.85 -1.85 1.73
N SER A 172 20.51 -1.85 2.89
CA SER A 172 21.34 -2.99 3.32
C SER A 172 20.53 -4.29 3.49
N ASN A 173 19.20 -4.20 3.63
CA ASN A 173 18.28 -5.34 3.66
C ASN A 173 16.93 -4.98 3.01
N VAL A 174 16.93 -4.86 1.69
CA VAL A 174 15.73 -4.52 0.89
C VAL A 174 14.50 -5.41 1.19
N PRO A 175 14.60 -6.74 1.31
CA PRO A 175 13.44 -7.57 1.62
C PRO A 175 12.77 -7.21 2.95
N MET A 176 13.56 -7.04 4.01
CA MET A 176 13.06 -6.68 5.33
C MET A 176 12.44 -5.28 5.34
N ALA A 177 13.11 -4.30 4.72
CA ALA A 177 12.58 -2.94 4.61
C ALA A 177 11.27 -2.90 3.81
N THR A 178 11.17 -3.69 2.74
CA THR A 178 9.96 -3.79 1.92
C THR A 178 8.81 -4.44 2.67
N GLU A 179 9.08 -5.46 3.48
CA GLU A 179 8.09 -6.09 4.36
C GLU A 179 7.57 -5.10 5.42
N ALA A 180 8.46 -4.37 6.08
CA ALA A 180 8.10 -3.35 7.07
C ALA A 180 7.26 -2.23 6.44
N LEU A 181 7.67 -1.72 5.27
CA LEU A 181 6.90 -0.75 4.50
C LEU A 181 5.50 -1.28 4.16
N GLY A 182 5.43 -2.52 3.65
CA GLY A 182 4.17 -3.16 3.29
C GLY A 182 3.22 -3.30 4.47
N ALA A 183 3.70 -3.77 5.62
CA ALA A 183 2.91 -3.89 6.83
C ALA A 183 2.32 -2.53 7.27
N GLY A 184 3.11 -1.46 7.18
CA GLY A 184 2.66 -0.09 7.48
C GLY A 184 1.56 0.39 6.54
N LEU A 185 1.74 0.24 5.21
CA LEU A 185 0.74 0.67 4.22
C LEU A 185 -0.57 -0.12 4.32
N GLU A 186 -0.47 -1.43 4.56
CA GLU A 186 -1.63 -2.29 4.75
C GLU A 186 -2.41 -1.90 6.02
N GLN A 187 -1.72 -1.61 7.13
CA GLN A 187 -2.37 -1.08 8.33
C GLN A 187 -3.03 0.27 8.08
N TRP A 188 -2.34 1.17 7.37
CA TRP A 188 -2.88 2.50 7.06
C TRP A 188 -4.20 2.40 6.29
N LEU A 189 -4.24 1.57 5.23
CA LEU A 189 -5.45 1.35 4.45
C LEU A 189 -6.57 0.71 5.25
N ARG A 190 -6.27 -0.24 6.15
CA ARG A 190 -7.27 -0.86 7.02
C ARG A 190 -7.94 0.18 7.92
N ASP A 191 -7.16 1.03 8.58
CA ASP A 191 -7.68 2.05 9.49
C ASP A 191 -8.49 3.11 8.73
N LEU A 192 -7.98 3.57 7.58
CA LEU A 192 -8.71 4.54 6.74
C LEU A 192 -10.05 3.97 6.28
N LYS A 193 -10.08 2.69 5.88
CA LYS A 193 -11.30 2.00 5.47
C LYS A 193 -12.28 1.89 6.64
N ALA A 194 -11.82 1.40 7.78
CA ALA A 194 -12.67 1.19 8.96
C ALA A 194 -13.31 2.52 9.41
N THR A 195 -12.52 3.58 9.56
CA THR A 195 -13.01 4.89 9.97
C THR A 195 -13.98 5.48 8.96
N ALA A 196 -13.64 5.46 7.67
CA ALA A 196 -14.49 6.05 6.63
C ALA A 196 -15.85 5.34 6.50
N GLU A 197 -15.89 4.01 6.71
CA GLU A 197 -17.12 3.22 6.64
C GLU A 197 -17.97 3.32 7.92
N ALA A 198 -17.35 3.53 9.08
CA ALA A 198 -18.07 3.77 10.34
C ALA A 198 -18.88 5.08 10.31
N ASP A 199 -18.27 6.18 9.82
CA ASP A 199 -18.95 7.48 9.67
C ASP A 199 -20.25 7.40 8.84
N GLN A 200 -20.36 6.41 7.94
CA GLN A 200 -21.55 6.20 7.12
C GLN A 200 -22.70 5.52 7.87
N THR A 201 -22.39 4.85 8.97
CA THR A 201 -23.38 4.19 9.82
C THR A 201 -24.02 5.22 10.76
N ASP A 202 -23.22 6.15 11.29
CA ASP A 202 -23.71 7.20 12.20
C ASP A 202 -24.46 8.34 11.48
N SER A 203 -24.26 8.47 10.17
CA SER A 203 -24.94 9.49 9.35
C SER A 203 -26.29 9.02 8.76
N ARG A 204 -26.76 7.82 9.11
CA ARG A 204 -28.05 7.25 8.69
C ARG A 204 -29.05 7.20 9.83
#